data_AF-T1BAF2-F1
#
_entry.id   AF-T1BAF2-F1
#
_cell.length_a   1.000
_cell.length_b   1.000
_cell.length_c   1.000
_cell.angle_alpha   90.00
_cell.angle_beta   90.00
_cell.angle_gamma   90.00
#
_symmetry.space_group_name_H-M   'P 1'
#
loop_
_entity.id
_entity.type
_entity.pdbx_description
1 polymer ?
#
loop_
_entity_poly.entity_id
_entity_poly.type
_entity_poly.pdbx_seq_one_letter_code
_entity_poly.pdbx_strand_id
1 'polypeptide(L)'
;MHTSTPPGPEPPAATPAANVSKIIQDGGTVEPVREILWGSSAGVRKYETGEELPGDMRKLVIRLMVVQADTEFASIQQHRPWLDSAPTLEDRWIEARIVADEARHGLQACRVLRDFGEDGQKDIDELLTKREGEHKLDAFNMKFERWSDVGAFTCLVDRVGVYQLRSFQECSYGPLARAMPLMLSEEQLHLN
;
A
#
# COMPACT_ATOMS: atom_id res chain seq x y z
N MET A 1 -35.67 38.88 -27.62
CA MET A 1 -34.23 38.56 -27.49
C MET A 1 -33.99 38.15 -26.04
N HIS A 2 -33.98 36.85 -25.75
CA HIS A 2 -33.64 36.34 -24.43
C HIS A 2 -32.11 36.25 -24.32
N THR A 3 -31.52 37.06 -23.45
CA THR A 3 -30.11 36.96 -23.11
C THR A 3 -29.97 36.06 -21.89
N SER A 4 -29.50 34.84 -22.11
CA SER A 4 -29.16 33.90 -21.04
C SER A 4 -27.88 34.36 -20.35
N THR A 5 -27.94 34.62 -19.05
CA THR A 5 -26.78 34.92 -18.22
C THR A 5 -25.87 33.68 -18.14
N PRO A 6 -24.54 33.80 -18.29
CA PRO A 6 -23.64 32.67 -18.14
C PRO A 6 -23.63 32.16 -16.68
N PRO A 7 -23.43 30.84 -16.46
CA PRO A 7 -23.32 30.30 -15.12
C PRO A 7 -22.12 30.91 -14.39
N GLY A 8 -22.31 31.26 -13.13
CA GLY A 8 -21.25 31.78 -12.27
C GLY A 8 -20.16 30.74 -12.02
N PRO A 9 -18.98 31.15 -11.51
CA PRO A 9 -17.89 30.24 -11.18
C PRO A 9 -18.34 29.21 -10.15
N GLU A 10 -17.87 27.97 -10.30
CA GLU A 10 -18.08 26.90 -9.32
C GLU A 10 -17.60 27.34 -7.92
N PRO A 11 -18.33 26.98 -6.86
CA PRO A 11 -17.89 27.25 -5.50
C PRO A 11 -16.56 26.54 -5.21
N PRO A 12 -15.69 27.13 -4.38
CA PRO A 12 -14.42 26.50 -4.02
C PRO A 12 -14.66 25.16 -3.33
N ALA A 13 -13.79 24.19 -3.63
CA ALA A 13 -13.78 22.89 -2.96
C ALA A 13 -13.78 23.07 -1.44
N ALA A 14 -14.66 22.34 -0.75
CA ALA A 14 -14.75 22.38 0.71
C ALA A 14 -13.38 22.08 1.31
N THR A 15 -12.88 23.00 2.15
CA THR A 15 -11.65 22.77 2.91
C THR A 15 -11.91 21.59 3.85
N PRO A 16 -11.07 20.54 3.87
CA PRO A 16 -11.30 19.43 4.77
C PRO A 16 -11.30 19.96 6.20
N ALA A 17 -12.31 19.54 6.96
CA ALA A 17 -12.57 20.03 8.32
C ALA A 17 -11.28 20.00 9.16
N ALA A 18 -11.11 21.01 10.01
CA ALA A 18 -9.94 21.31 10.83
C ALA A 18 -9.38 20.17 11.71
N ASN A 19 -9.97 18.97 11.69
CA ASN A 19 -9.54 17.78 12.42
C ASN A 19 -8.50 16.91 11.68
N VAL A 20 -8.22 17.15 10.40
CA VAL A 20 -7.28 16.30 9.63
C VAL A 20 -5.81 16.60 9.92
N SER A 21 -5.46 17.83 10.32
CA SER A 21 -4.06 18.21 10.61
C SER A 21 -3.44 17.49 11.83
N LYS A 22 -4.25 16.82 12.66
CA LYS A 22 -3.78 15.94 13.75
C LYS A 22 -3.42 14.52 13.31
N ILE A 23 -3.84 14.11 12.11
CA ILE A 23 -3.79 12.72 11.64
C ILE A 23 -2.36 12.29 11.24
N ILE A 24 -1.52 13.24 10.82
CA ILE A 24 -0.20 12.96 10.23
C ILE A 24 0.94 12.94 11.27
N GLN A 25 0.75 13.53 12.46
CA GLN A 25 1.87 13.86 13.35
C GLN A 25 2.28 12.76 14.34
N ASP A 26 1.40 11.83 14.71
CA ASP A 26 1.63 10.97 15.89
C ASP A 26 2.01 9.51 15.60
N GLY A 27 2.15 9.10 14.33
CA GLY A 27 2.60 7.75 13.98
C GLY A 27 1.71 6.60 14.47
N GLY A 28 0.49 6.90 14.92
CA GLY A 28 -0.50 5.92 15.35
C GLY A 28 -1.44 5.47 14.24
N THR A 29 -2.06 4.31 14.43
CA THR A 29 -3.15 3.82 13.57
C THR A 29 -4.36 4.75 13.72
N VAL A 30 -4.82 5.31 12.60
CA VAL A 30 -5.95 6.25 12.59
C VAL A 30 -7.22 5.46 12.34
N GLU A 31 -8.26 5.76 13.09
CA GLU A 31 -9.61 5.24 12.82
C GLU A 31 -10.00 5.47 11.36
N PRO A 32 -10.50 4.44 10.63
CA PRO A 32 -10.79 4.57 9.22
C PRO A 32 -11.88 5.62 8.97
N VAL A 33 -11.50 6.74 8.35
CA VAL A 33 -12.45 7.75 7.90
C VAL A 33 -13.32 7.16 6.81
N ARG A 34 -14.65 7.29 6.92
CA ARG A 34 -15.61 6.72 5.95
C ARG A 34 -15.84 7.59 4.71
N GLU A 35 -15.39 8.83 4.75
CA GLU A 35 -15.51 9.82 3.68
C GLU A 35 -14.19 9.98 2.92
N ILE A 36 -14.30 10.38 1.66
CA ILE A 36 -13.17 10.80 0.83
C ILE A 36 -12.73 12.19 1.33
N LEU A 37 -11.46 12.30 1.73
CA LEU A 37 -10.94 13.53 2.32
C LEU A 37 -10.43 14.54 1.27
N TRP A 38 -10.02 14.05 0.10
CA TRP A 38 -9.27 14.84 -0.87
C TRP A 38 -9.77 14.63 -2.30
N GLY A 39 -9.45 15.59 -3.17
CA GLY A 39 -9.80 15.56 -4.59
C GLY A 39 -11.24 16.01 -4.88
N SER A 40 -11.68 15.80 -6.12
CA SER A 40 -12.99 16.26 -6.62
C SER A 40 -14.19 15.60 -5.93
N SER A 41 -13.99 14.44 -5.30
CA SER A 41 -15.04 13.70 -4.58
C SER A 41 -14.97 13.91 -3.06
N ALA A 42 -14.28 14.94 -2.57
CA ALA A 42 -14.18 15.21 -1.13
C ALA A 42 -15.56 15.37 -0.46
N GLY A 43 -15.73 14.79 0.71
CA GLY A 43 -17.00 14.76 1.46
C GLY A 43 -18.00 13.70 1.00
N VAL A 44 -17.71 12.97 -0.09
CA VAL A 44 -18.51 11.81 -0.50
C VAL A 44 -18.05 10.57 0.27
N ARG A 45 -18.95 9.60 0.52
CA ARG A 45 -18.56 8.32 1.09
C ARG A 45 -17.48 7.62 0.23
N LYS A 46 -16.58 6.88 0.86
CA LYS A 46 -15.63 6.01 0.14
C LYS A 46 -16.38 4.95 -0.67
N TYR A 47 -15.77 4.51 -1.77
CA TYR A 47 -16.25 3.41 -2.60
C TYR A 47 -16.02 2.09 -1.87
N GLU A 48 -17.03 1.23 -1.80
CA GLU A 48 -17.04 0.01 -0.98
C GLU A 48 -16.95 -1.28 -1.79
N THR A 49 -17.13 -1.20 -3.11
CA THR A 49 -16.91 -2.33 -4.03
C THR A 49 -16.11 -1.87 -5.25
N GLY A 50 -15.43 -2.81 -5.91
CA GLY A 50 -14.68 -2.53 -7.14
C GLY A 50 -15.57 -2.05 -8.30
N GLU A 51 -16.88 -2.31 -8.25
CA GLU A 51 -17.87 -1.85 -9.25
C GLU A 51 -18.26 -0.38 -9.06
N GLU A 52 -18.21 0.14 -7.83
CA GLU A 52 -18.50 1.55 -7.55
C GLU A 52 -17.40 2.50 -8.05
N LEU A 53 -16.19 1.98 -8.26
CA LEU A 53 -15.05 2.77 -8.72
C LEU A 53 -15.22 3.20 -10.19
N PRO A 54 -15.01 4.49 -10.51
CA PRO A 54 -14.88 4.94 -11.89
C PRO A 54 -13.82 4.13 -12.65
N GLY A 55 -14.04 3.86 -13.93
CA GLY A 55 -13.23 2.90 -14.70
C GLY A 55 -11.70 3.14 -14.64
N ASP A 56 -11.26 4.40 -14.72
CA ASP A 56 -9.83 4.73 -14.63
C ASP A 56 -9.28 4.58 -13.20
N MET A 57 -10.09 4.89 -12.19
CA MET A 57 -9.73 4.67 -10.79
C MET A 57 -9.65 3.18 -10.47
N ARG A 58 -10.58 2.36 -10.99
CA ARG A 58 -10.57 0.91 -10.86
C ARG A 58 -9.26 0.33 -11.39
N LYS A 59 -8.88 0.68 -12.62
CA LYS A 59 -7.61 0.24 -13.23
C LYS A 59 -6.40 0.68 -12.42
N LEU A 60 -6.41 1.91 -11.91
CA LEU A 60 -5.33 2.44 -11.09
C LEU A 60 -5.19 1.69 -9.76
N VAL A 61 -6.29 1.45 -9.04
CA VAL A 61 -6.29 0.69 -7.78
C VAL A 61 -5.77 -0.73 -7.99
N ILE A 62 -6.25 -1.42 -9.03
CA ILE A 62 -5.73 -2.76 -9.38
C ILE A 62 -4.21 -2.68 -9.60
N ARG A 63 -3.74 -1.78 -10.46
CA ARG A 63 -2.29 -1.64 -10.74
C ARG A 63 -1.47 -1.36 -9.48
N LEU A 64 -1.94 -0.47 -8.61
CA LEU A 64 -1.27 -0.16 -7.35
C LEU A 64 -1.19 -1.39 -6.45
N MET A 65 -2.29 -2.14 -6.33
CA MET A 65 -2.31 -3.35 -5.50
C MET A 65 -1.48 -4.50 -6.06
N VAL A 66 -1.39 -4.63 -7.38
CA VAL A 66 -0.48 -5.60 -8.00
C VAL A 66 0.97 -5.22 -7.72
N VAL A 67 1.33 -3.94 -7.83
CA VAL A 67 2.70 -3.49 -7.49
C VAL A 67 2.99 -3.71 -6.01
N GLN A 68 2.07 -3.36 -5.11
CA GLN A 68 2.24 -3.60 -3.66
C GLN A 68 2.41 -5.11 -3.36
N ALA A 69 1.53 -5.97 -3.89
CA ALA A 69 1.66 -7.41 -3.65
C ALA A 69 2.98 -7.98 -4.22
N ASP A 70 3.43 -7.46 -5.36
CA ASP A 70 4.69 -7.86 -5.99
C ASP A 70 5.90 -7.51 -5.11
N THR A 71 5.89 -6.35 -4.44
CA THR A 71 6.98 -5.95 -3.53
C THR A 71 7.06 -6.84 -2.30
N GLU A 72 5.92 -7.19 -1.69
CA GLU A 72 5.97 -8.01 -0.46
C GLU A 72 6.48 -9.42 -0.77
N PHE A 73 6.02 -10.01 -1.88
CA PHE A 73 6.50 -11.33 -2.30
C PHE A 73 7.96 -11.32 -2.75
N ALA A 74 8.44 -10.21 -3.31
CA ALA A 74 9.84 -10.04 -3.66
C ALA A 74 10.72 -9.88 -2.40
N SER A 75 10.27 -9.10 -1.42
CA SER A 75 10.94 -8.91 -0.13
C SER A 75 11.22 -10.25 0.53
N ILE A 76 10.22 -11.15 0.58
CA ILE A 76 10.41 -12.53 1.08
C ILE A 76 11.57 -13.25 0.39
N GLN A 77 11.70 -13.10 -0.93
CA GLN A 77 12.76 -13.76 -1.70
C GLN A 77 14.14 -13.17 -1.39
N GLN A 78 14.23 -11.85 -1.25
CA GLN A 78 15.48 -11.15 -0.91
C GLN A 78 15.95 -11.45 0.52
N HIS A 79 15.01 -11.53 1.48
CA HIS A 79 15.29 -11.79 2.89
C HIS A 79 15.55 -13.26 3.21
N ARG A 80 14.90 -14.20 2.50
CA ARG A 80 14.96 -15.64 2.80
C ARG A 80 16.36 -16.22 3.08
N PRO A 81 17.43 -15.90 2.33
CA PRO A 81 18.77 -16.45 2.62
C PRO A 81 19.32 -16.06 4.01
N TRP A 82 18.84 -14.97 4.59
CA TRP A 82 19.30 -14.44 5.87
C TRP A 82 18.66 -15.11 7.08
N LEU A 83 17.58 -15.86 6.91
CA LEU A 83 17.02 -16.72 7.97
C LEU A 83 18.08 -17.67 8.57
N ASP A 84 18.98 -18.17 7.74
CA ASP A 84 20.07 -19.07 8.15
C ASP A 84 21.43 -18.39 8.27
N SER A 85 21.61 -17.22 7.63
CA SER A 85 22.92 -16.58 7.45
C SER A 85 23.11 -15.32 8.29
N ALA A 86 22.06 -14.79 8.92
CA ALA A 86 22.17 -13.59 9.73
C ALA A 86 23.11 -13.79 10.94
N PRO A 87 23.84 -12.72 11.36
CA PRO A 87 25.00 -12.84 12.24
C PRO A 87 24.72 -13.41 13.63
N THR A 88 23.59 -13.06 14.21
CA THR A 88 23.17 -13.50 15.55
C THR A 88 21.82 -14.22 15.53
N LEU A 89 21.48 -14.91 16.61
CA LEU A 89 20.15 -15.50 16.77
C LEU A 89 19.05 -14.45 16.83
N GLU A 90 19.35 -13.28 17.37
CA GLU A 90 18.43 -12.15 17.41
C GLU A 90 18.15 -11.62 16.00
N ASP A 91 19.21 -11.43 15.19
CA ASP A 91 19.07 -11.03 13.79
C ASP A 91 18.22 -12.03 12.98
N ARG A 92 18.43 -13.34 13.19
CA ARG A 92 17.61 -14.38 12.53
C ARG A 92 16.15 -14.35 12.96
N TRP A 93 15.89 -14.00 14.22
CA TRP A 93 14.53 -13.84 14.73
C TRP A 93 13.85 -12.62 14.09
N ILE A 94 14.59 -11.52 13.93
CA ILE A 94 14.13 -10.32 13.21
C ILE A 94 13.80 -10.68 11.75
N GLU A 95 14.69 -11.38 11.04
CA GLU A 95 14.43 -11.83 9.66
C GLU A 95 13.20 -12.71 9.54
N ALA A 96 13.04 -13.67 10.46
CA ALA A 96 11.87 -14.55 10.48
C ALA A 96 10.57 -13.76 10.67
N ARG A 97 10.62 -12.68 11.45
CA ARG A 97 9.50 -11.77 11.64
C ARG A 97 9.19 -10.99 10.37
N ILE A 98 10.20 -10.34 9.76
CA ILE A 98 10.04 -9.58 8.51
C ILE A 98 9.40 -10.48 7.45
N VAL A 99 10.00 -11.65 7.17
CA VAL A 99 9.47 -12.59 6.17
C VAL A 99 8.02 -13.01 6.45
N ALA A 100 7.64 -13.20 7.71
CA ALA A 100 6.28 -13.54 8.08
C ALA A 100 5.30 -12.38 7.89
N ASP A 101 5.71 -11.16 8.24
CA ASP A 101 4.91 -9.95 8.05
C ASP A 101 4.72 -9.65 6.56
N GLU A 102 5.77 -9.69 5.75
CA GLU A 102 5.73 -9.53 4.29
C GLU A 102 4.82 -10.56 3.61
N ALA A 103 4.89 -11.83 4.04
CA ALA A 103 3.99 -12.87 3.53
C ALA A 103 2.52 -12.55 3.80
N ARG A 104 2.21 -12.05 5.01
CA ARG A 104 0.85 -11.64 5.36
C ARG A 104 0.45 -10.37 4.60
N HIS A 105 1.35 -9.42 4.41
CA HIS A 105 1.09 -8.20 3.63
C HIS A 105 0.75 -8.53 2.18
N GLY A 106 1.52 -9.41 1.54
CA GLY A 106 1.24 -9.87 0.18
C GLY A 106 -0.12 -10.56 0.07
N LEU A 107 -0.45 -11.44 1.03
CA LEU A 107 -1.76 -12.09 1.10
C LEU A 107 -2.92 -11.09 1.33
N GLN A 108 -2.67 -10.03 2.10
CA GLN A 108 -3.62 -8.95 2.33
C GLN A 108 -3.86 -8.12 1.08
N ALA A 109 -2.80 -7.80 0.32
CA ALA A 109 -2.92 -7.16 -0.99
C ALA A 109 -3.71 -8.03 -1.98
N CYS A 110 -3.42 -9.35 -2.03
CA CYS A 110 -4.21 -10.32 -2.78
C CYS A 110 -5.67 -10.41 -2.33
N ARG A 111 -5.97 -10.14 -1.05
CA ARG A 111 -7.35 -10.07 -0.58
C ARG A 111 -8.10 -8.87 -1.18
N VAL A 112 -7.45 -7.71 -1.29
CA VAL A 112 -8.03 -6.52 -1.95
C VAL A 112 -8.19 -6.76 -3.46
N LEU A 113 -7.21 -7.39 -4.11
CA LEU A 113 -7.28 -7.71 -5.54
C LEU A 113 -8.47 -8.61 -5.89
N ARG A 114 -8.87 -9.52 -4.99
CA ARG A 114 -10.04 -10.40 -5.21
C ARG A 114 -11.37 -9.65 -5.34
N ASP A 115 -11.48 -8.42 -4.86
CA ASP A 115 -12.69 -7.61 -5.06
C ASP A 115 -12.92 -7.23 -6.54
N PHE A 116 -11.91 -7.38 -7.39
CA PHE A 116 -11.97 -7.07 -8.81
C PHE A 116 -12.29 -8.27 -9.70
N GLY A 117 -12.66 -9.42 -9.12
CA GLY A 117 -13.14 -10.59 -9.84
C GLY A 117 -12.04 -11.31 -10.62
N GLU A 118 -12.36 -11.77 -11.84
CA GLU A 118 -11.45 -12.57 -12.68
C GLU A 118 -10.15 -11.83 -13.00
N ASP A 119 -10.21 -10.51 -13.26
CA ASP A 119 -9.02 -9.69 -13.52
C ASP A 119 -8.06 -9.73 -12.31
N GLY A 120 -8.60 -9.53 -11.11
CA GLY A 120 -7.81 -9.58 -9.88
C GLY A 120 -7.26 -10.97 -9.59
N GLN A 121 -8.02 -12.04 -9.86
CA GLN A 121 -7.53 -13.41 -9.68
C GLN A 121 -6.38 -13.73 -10.65
N LYS A 122 -6.50 -13.30 -11.91
CA LYS A 122 -5.43 -13.47 -12.90
C LYS A 122 -4.14 -12.78 -12.47
N ASP A 123 -4.24 -11.55 -11.96
CA ASP A 123 -3.07 -10.82 -11.47
C ASP A 123 -2.43 -11.53 -10.27
N ILE A 124 -3.24 -12.08 -9.35
CA ILE A 124 -2.75 -12.89 -8.21
C ILE A 124 -2.01 -14.14 -8.69
N ASP A 125 -2.57 -14.85 -9.68
CA ASP A 125 -1.95 -16.05 -10.22
C ASP A 125 -0.60 -15.72 -10.88
N GLU A 126 -0.50 -14.60 -11.61
CA GLU A 126 0.76 -14.11 -12.18
C GLU A 126 1.78 -13.79 -11.08
N LEU A 127 1.37 -13.05 -10.04
CA LEU A 127 2.23 -12.67 -8.92
C LEU A 127 2.90 -13.87 -8.25
N LEU A 128 2.16 -14.96 -8.04
CA LEU A 128 2.66 -16.16 -7.36
C LEU A 128 3.59 -17.02 -8.22
N THR A 129 3.70 -16.74 -9.52
CA THR A 129 4.64 -17.45 -10.42
C THR A 129 6.01 -16.80 -10.50
N LYS A 130 6.11 -15.52 -10.11
CA LYS A 130 7.32 -14.72 -10.25
C LYS A 130 8.45 -15.21 -9.37
N ARG A 131 9.66 -15.04 -9.88
CA ARG A 131 10.91 -15.35 -9.18
C ARG A 131 11.82 -14.13 -9.10
N GLU A 132 12.83 -14.25 -8.26
CA GLU A 132 13.89 -13.26 -8.10
C GLU A 132 14.44 -12.81 -9.46
N GLY A 133 14.45 -11.50 -9.71
CA GLY A 133 14.82 -10.91 -11.01
C GLY A 133 13.65 -10.60 -11.94
N GLU A 134 12.42 -11.01 -11.61
CA GLU A 134 11.20 -10.81 -12.42
C GLU A 134 10.20 -9.83 -11.78
N HIS A 135 10.59 -9.15 -10.70
CA HIS A 135 9.73 -8.20 -9.98
C HIS A 135 9.65 -6.85 -10.71
N LYS A 136 8.55 -6.13 -10.50
CA LYS A 136 8.19 -4.92 -11.25
C LYS A 136 9.08 -3.73 -10.91
N LEU A 137 9.66 -3.70 -9.72
CA LEU A 137 10.54 -2.62 -9.25
C LEU A 137 11.97 -3.15 -9.10
N ASP A 138 12.94 -2.47 -9.73
CA ASP A 138 14.33 -2.92 -9.76
C ASP A 138 14.96 -3.08 -8.37
N ALA A 139 14.56 -2.25 -7.39
CA ALA A 139 15.03 -2.37 -6.00
C ALA A 139 14.77 -3.75 -5.38
N PHE A 140 13.69 -4.41 -5.82
CA PHE A 140 13.27 -5.73 -5.36
C PHE A 140 13.88 -6.89 -6.16
N ASN A 141 14.70 -6.56 -7.17
CA ASN A 141 15.49 -7.53 -7.94
C ASN A 141 16.98 -7.51 -7.56
N MET A 142 17.37 -6.68 -6.58
CA MET A 142 18.74 -6.58 -6.10
C MET A 142 19.03 -7.66 -5.05
N LYS A 143 20.18 -8.32 -5.18
CA LYS A 143 20.63 -9.28 -4.17
C LYS A 143 21.24 -8.56 -2.97
N PHE A 144 20.93 -9.04 -1.77
CA PHE A 144 21.65 -8.67 -0.55
C PHE A 144 22.92 -9.53 -0.45
N GLU A 145 24.08 -8.94 -0.71
CA GLU A 145 25.37 -9.63 -0.67
C GLU A 145 25.95 -9.69 0.75
N ARG A 146 25.53 -8.75 1.61
CA ARG A 146 26.01 -8.57 2.98
C ARG A 146 24.84 -8.26 3.91
N TRP A 147 25.01 -8.54 5.21
CA TRP A 147 24.00 -8.23 6.22
C TRP A 147 23.71 -6.72 6.29
N SER A 148 24.70 -5.89 6.00
CA SER A 148 24.51 -4.44 5.88
C SER A 148 23.50 -4.04 4.81
N ASP A 149 23.30 -4.87 3.78
CA ASP A 149 22.38 -4.57 2.69
C ASP A 149 20.93 -4.75 3.15
N VAL A 150 20.68 -5.74 4.02
CA VAL A 150 19.39 -5.90 4.73
C VAL A 150 19.07 -4.67 5.57
N GLY A 151 20.05 -4.20 6.36
CA GLY A 151 19.88 -2.99 7.17
C GLY A 151 19.67 -1.72 6.32
N ALA A 152 20.34 -1.61 5.17
CA ALA A 152 20.13 -0.51 4.24
C ALA A 152 18.75 -0.57 3.57
N PHE A 153 18.30 -1.76 3.20
CA PHE A 153 17.00 -1.98 2.58
C PHE A 153 15.86 -1.63 3.53
N THR A 154 15.84 -2.23 4.73
CA THR A 154 14.82 -1.92 5.75
C THR A 154 14.83 -0.43 6.10
N CYS A 155 16.00 0.20 6.27
CA CYS A 155 16.07 1.63 6.60
C CYS A 155 15.53 2.56 5.48
N LEU A 156 15.76 2.21 4.20
CA LEU A 156 15.50 3.11 3.07
C LEU A 156 14.31 2.67 2.20
N VAL A 157 14.26 1.41 1.80
CA VAL A 157 13.23 0.86 0.89
C VAL A 157 11.93 0.60 1.65
N ASP A 158 11.94 -0.09 2.79
CA ASP A 158 10.71 -0.30 3.58
C ASP A 158 10.15 1.04 4.06
N ARG A 159 11.03 2.02 4.33
CA ARG A 159 10.59 3.39 4.66
C ARG A 159 9.78 4.01 3.53
N VAL A 160 10.13 3.76 2.26
CA VAL A 160 9.30 4.17 1.11
C VAL A 160 7.96 3.44 1.14
N GLY A 161 7.94 2.15 1.46
CA GLY A 161 6.72 1.38 1.72
C GLY A 161 5.81 2.05 2.74
N VAL A 162 6.34 2.46 3.90
CA VAL A 162 5.58 3.20 4.92
C VAL A 162 4.94 4.49 4.38
N TYR A 163 5.65 5.26 3.55
CA TYR A 163 5.05 6.46 2.92
C TYR A 163 3.94 6.11 1.92
N GLN A 164 4.09 5.03 1.15
CA GLN A 164 3.06 4.55 0.24
C GLN A 164 1.82 4.06 0.99
N LEU A 165 2.01 3.25 2.03
CA LEU A 165 0.92 2.72 2.85
C LEU A 165 0.14 3.82 3.59
N ARG A 166 0.82 4.86 4.08
CA ARG A 166 0.17 6.06 4.63
C ARG A 166 -0.71 6.77 3.59
N SER A 167 -0.25 6.82 2.34
CA SER A 167 -1.05 7.37 1.24
C SER A 167 -2.27 6.49 0.93
N PHE A 168 -2.12 5.17 1.00
CA PHE A 168 -3.22 4.22 0.78
C PHE A 168 -4.26 4.23 1.90
N GLN A 169 -3.88 4.54 3.13
CA GLN A 169 -4.81 4.65 4.26
C GLN A 169 -5.91 5.70 4.02
N GLU A 170 -5.65 6.69 3.16
CA GLU A 170 -6.61 7.72 2.79
C GLU A 170 -7.30 7.47 1.45
N CYS A 171 -7.02 6.34 0.79
CA CYS A 171 -7.56 5.99 -0.53
C CYS A 171 -9.08 6.11 -0.58
N SER A 172 -9.62 6.59 -1.70
CA SER A 172 -11.07 6.67 -1.91
C SER A 172 -11.77 5.30 -1.97
N TYR A 173 -11.01 4.22 -2.17
CA TYR A 173 -11.51 2.85 -2.09
C TYR A 173 -11.40 2.34 -0.64
N GLY A 174 -12.55 2.19 0.02
CA GLY A 174 -12.69 1.82 1.43
C GLY A 174 -11.99 0.52 1.82
N PRO A 175 -12.15 -0.59 1.06
CA PRO A 175 -11.45 -1.84 1.35
C PRO A 175 -9.92 -1.70 1.40
N LEU A 176 -9.33 -0.95 0.47
CA LEU A 176 -7.90 -0.65 0.49
C LEU A 176 -7.53 0.20 1.72
N ALA A 177 -8.23 1.33 1.93
CA ALA A 177 -7.97 2.23 3.06
C ALA A 177 -8.02 1.52 4.43
N ARG A 178 -8.95 0.57 4.60
CA ARG A 178 -9.09 -0.21 5.84
C ARG A 178 -8.05 -1.31 6.02
N ALA A 179 -7.40 -1.76 4.94
CA ALA A 179 -6.35 -2.76 5.02
C ALA A 179 -5.03 -2.18 5.57
N MET A 180 -4.76 -0.89 5.35
CA MET A 180 -3.45 -0.30 5.64
C MET A 180 -3.08 -0.13 7.12
N PRO A 181 -3.99 0.20 8.07
CA PRO A 181 -3.57 0.50 9.45
C PRO A 181 -2.82 -0.64 10.14
N LEU A 182 -3.26 -1.89 9.96
CA LEU A 182 -2.56 -3.04 10.54
C LEU A 182 -1.17 -3.22 9.90
N MET A 183 -1.12 -3.23 8.57
CA MET A 183 0.11 -3.31 7.78
C MET A 183 1.13 -2.25 8.21
N LEU A 184 0.69 -0.98 8.33
CA LEU A 184 1.52 0.13 8.82
C LEU A 184 2.09 -0.10 10.22
N SER A 185 1.30 -0.68 11.13
CA SER A 185 1.78 -0.94 12.50
C SER A 185 2.86 -2.01 12.57
N GLU A 186 2.83 -2.96 11.64
CA GLU A 186 3.80 -4.05 11.53
C GLU A 186 5.07 -3.58 10.81
N GLU A 187 4.92 -2.84 9.71
CA GLU A 187 6.00 -2.21 8.93
C GLU A 187 6.88 -1.28 9.77
N GLN A 188 6.28 -0.62 10.75
CA GLN A 188 7.03 0.24 11.66
C GLN A 188 8.02 -0.53 12.53
N LEU A 189 7.87 -1.86 12.66
CA LEU A 189 8.78 -2.73 13.39
C LEU A 189 9.93 -3.25 12.53
N HIS A 190 9.84 -3.16 11.21
CA HIS A 190 10.98 -3.43 10.32
C HIS A 190 12.05 -2.34 10.45
N LEU A 191 11.62 -1.12 10.82
CA LEU A 191 12.43 0.09 10.84
C LEU A 191 13.17 0.37 12.17
N ASN A 192 12.90 -0.39 13.22
CA ASN A 192 13.28 -0.06 14.60
C ASN A 192 14.15 -1.14 15.25
#